data_AF-A0A6L8ED01-F1
#
_entry.id   AF-A0A6L8ED01-F1
#
_cell.length_a   1.000
_cell.length_b   1.000
_cell.length_c   1.000
_cell.angle_alpha   90.00
_cell.angle_beta   90.00
_cell.angle_gamma   90.00
#
_symmetry.space_group_name_H-M   'P 1'
#
loop_
_entity.id
_entity.type
_entity.pdbx_description
1 polymer ?
#
loop_
_entity_poly.entity_id
_entity_poly.type
_entity_poly.pdbx_seq_one_letter_code
_entity_poly.pdbx_strand_id
1 'polypeptide(L)'
;AARSGFRQSPAELPGEAGYFLMGDQINRETCPFSGLNLGDSANRQHLHHLLEMTESRAEETARITCEEEERISRGYDIESFFHVDGGDFANIRLARARTGNSHLLNLRFIPAARLVSLNKGWRFQKNGGFPMGMTSGNWHSSMPDPDPDAREEHRLVKLWTSNLADALYIEPIEALGLDPDGVVTLQHALKRAIESEFRVEPSEIGVSAIGDPACPNILLYEAAEGSLGILSQFVDDLNTFRRIINAAKQVCRFEDEEYKAPASYDDLMSYYKQRDHQRLDRFLIRDALDKLGLAEIEIQSSAAFRDYEEHYRHMLRDLDPNSSTERTFIDYLYQNGLRLPDAAQKRVPGIYCQPDFYYEPRIWVFCDGSPHDQKDVRERDENQRQLLITRGDEVWSWHYRDDLAAAIAQRPDIFRKVR
;
A
#
# COMPACT_ATOMS: atom_id res chain seq x y z
N ALA A 1 -25.36 -32.34 8.65
CA ALA A 1 -25.24 -32.56 7.20
C ALA A 1 -25.37 -31.22 6.47
N ALA A 2 -24.28 -30.46 6.36
CA ALA A 2 -24.12 -29.44 5.34
C ALA A 2 -23.09 -30.01 4.36
N ARG A 3 -23.56 -30.69 3.31
CA ARG A 3 -22.75 -31.05 2.15
C ARG A 3 -22.60 -29.79 1.30
N SER A 4 -21.88 -28.77 1.79
CA SER A 4 -21.29 -27.78 0.90
C SER A 4 -20.03 -28.42 0.34
N GLY A 5 -20.00 -28.70 -0.97
CA GLY A 5 -18.78 -29.18 -1.61
C GLY A 5 -17.60 -28.30 -1.22
N PHE A 6 -16.45 -28.92 -0.92
CA PHE A 6 -15.22 -28.22 -0.58
C PHE A 6 -14.88 -27.21 -1.68
N ARG A 7 -15.08 -25.91 -1.41
CA ARG A 7 -14.63 -24.85 -2.30
C ARG A 7 -13.14 -24.64 -2.02
N GLN A 8 -12.30 -25.40 -2.73
CA GLN A 8 -10.91 -25.00 -2.87
C GLN A 8 -10.88 -23.75 -3.73
N SER A 9 -10.31 -22.68 -3.20
CA SER A 9 -10.08 -21.45 -3.96
C SER A 9 -8.68 -21.52 -4.54
N PRO A 10 -8.50 -21.48 -5.87
CA PRO A 10 -7.17 -21.29 -6.43
C PRO A 10 -6.64 -19.93 -5.98
N ALA A 11 -5.34 -19.84 -5.76
CA ALA A 11 -4.66 -18.57 -5.61
C ALA A 11 -3.27 -18.63 -6.20
N GLU A 12 -2.78 -17.46 -6.59
CA GLU A 12 -1.46 -17.28 -7.15
C GLU A 12 -0.72 -16.18 -6.40
N LEU A 13 0.58 -16.36 -6.24
CA LEU A 13 1.47 -15.34 -5.71
C LEU A 13 2.30 -14.76 -6.86
N PRO A 14 2.06 -13.50 -7.26
CA PRO A 14 2.88 -12.78 -8.21
C PRO A 14 4.20 -12.37 -7.56
N GLY A 15 5.27 -13.11 -7.89
CA GLY A 15 6.67 -12.82 -7.55
C GLY A 15 6.92 -12.01 -6.26
N GLU A 16 7.78 -11.00 -6.40
CA GLU A 16 8.47 -10.27 -5.32
C GLU A 16 7.60 -9.28 -4.53
N ALA A 17 6.30 -9.15 -4.85
CA ALA A 17 5.45 -8.07 -4.32
C ALA A 17 4.66 -8.41 -3.05
N GLY A 18 4.59 -9.68 -2.65
CA GLY A 18 3.79 -10.10 -1.49
C GLY A 18 2.28 -9.92 -1.65
N TYR A 19 1.81 -9.71 -2.89
CA TYR A 19 0.40 -9.61 -3.24
C TYR A 19 -0.22 -11.02 -3.36
N PHE A 20 -1.51 -11.17 -3.07
CA PHE A 20 -2.20 -12.46 -3.15
C PHE A 20 -3.29 -12.40 -4.22
N LEU A 21 -3.12 -13.07 -5.36
CA LEU A 21 -4.11 -13.09 -6.43
C LEU A 21 -5.23 -14.07 -6.10
N MET A 22 -6.46 -13.56 -6.02
CA MET A 22 -7.69 -14.34 -5.85
C MET A 22 -8.73 -13.97 -6.90
N GLY A 23 -9.71 -14.85 -7.08
CA GLY A 23 -10.91 -14.57 -7.88
C GLY A 23 -10.59 -14.31 -9.35
N ASP A 24 -11.10 -13.22 -9.89
CA ASP A 24 -10.93 -12.80 -11.29
C ASP A 24 -9.48 -12.33 -11.59
N GLN A 25 -8.73 -11.89 -10.58
CA GLN A 25 -7.37 -11.36 -10.75
C GLN A 25 -6.35 -12.46 -11.14
N ILE A 26 -6.64 -13.72 -10.85
CA ILE A 26 -5.78 -14.88 -11.21
C ILE A 26 -5.57 -14.96 -12.72
N ASN A 27 -6.61 -14.64 -13.50
CA ASN A 27 -6.56 -14.74 -14.96
C ASN A 27 -5.90 -13.53 -15.65
N ARG A 28 -5.38 -12.56 -14.89
CA ARG A 28 -4.74 -11.37 -15.47
C ARG A 28 -3.34 -11.71 -16.00
N GLU A 29 -2.97 -11.08 -17.11
CA GLU A 29 -1.62 -11.19 -17.69
C GLU A 29 -0.60 -10.28 -16.99
N THR A 30 -1.06 -9.36 -16.15
CA THR A 30 -0.21 -8.41 -15.41
C THR A 30 -0.72 -8.29 -13.98
N CYS A 31 0.21 -8.30 -13.02
CA CYS A 31 -0.12 -8.08 -11.62
C CYS A 31 -0.69 -6.66 -11.47
N PRO A 32 -1.90 -6.51 -10.93
CA PRO A 32 -2.53 -5.21 -10.86
C PRO A 32 -1.90 -4.28 -9.83
N PHE A 33 -1.14 -4.82 -8.87
CA PHE A 33 -0.43 -4.05 -7.86
C PHE A 33 1.02 -3.71 -8.25
N SER A 34 1.80 -4.69 -8.70
CA SER A 34 3.22 -4.47 -9.03
C SER A 34 3.47 -4.13 -10.49
N GLY A 35 2.50 -4.35 -11.39
CA GLY A 35 2.70 -4.23 -12.83
C GLY A 35 3.55 -5.34 -13.45
N LEU A 36 3.95 -6.35 -12.66
CA LEU A 36 4.76 -7.47 -13.13
C LEU A 36 4.02 -8.27 -14.22
N ASN A 37 4.71 -8.61 -15.31
CA ASN A 37 4.17 -9.45 -16.36
C ASN A 37 4.04 -10.89 -15.83
N LEU A 38 2.79 -11.37 -15.77
CA LEU A 38 2.46 -12.70 -15.29
C LEU A 38 2.30 -13.69 -16.46
N GLY A 39 2.53 -13.31 -17.71
CA GLY A 39 2.58 -14.27 -18.83
C GLY A 39 3.73 -15.28 -18.70
N ASP A 40 4.79 -14.91 -17.97
CA ASP A 40 5.89 -15.80 -17.61
C ASP A 40 5.56 -16.60 -16.34
N SER A 41 5.66 -17.93 -16.42
CA SER A 41 5.41 -18.82 -15.28
C SER A 41 6.45 -18.68 -14.16
N ALA A 42 7.64 -18.15 -14.45
CA ALA A 42 8.64 -17.84 -13.42
C ALA A 42 8.15 -16.76 -12.44
N ASN A 43 7.24 -15.90 -12.88
CA ASN A 43 6.69 -14.79 -12.09
C ASN A 43 5.43 -15.17 -11.29
N ARG A 44 5.00 -16.43 -11.37
CA ARG A 44 3.81 -16.95 -10.66
C ARG A 44 4.14 -18.17 -9.84
N GLN A 45 3.85 -18.11 -8.54
CA GLN A 45 3.74 -19.32 -7.74
C GLN A 45 2.27 -19.72 -7.59
N HIS A 46 1.93 -20.91 -8.07
CA HIS A 46 0.59 -21.47 -7.90
C HIS A 46 0.46 -22.13 -6.52
N LEU A 47 -0.54 -21.71 -5.75
CA LEU A 47 -0.86 -22.33 -4.48
C LEU A 47 -2.01 -23.33 -4.68
N HIS A 48 -1.65 -24.61 -4.68
CA HIS A 48 -2.61 -25.71 -4.76
C HIS A 48 -3.21 -26.04 -3.39
N HIS A 49 -4.45 -26.53 -3.41
CA HIS A 49 -5.18 -27.06 -2.26
C HIS A 49 -5.26 -26.08 -1.09
N LEU A 50 -5.71 -24.86 -1.38
CA LEU A 50 -6.00 -23.86 -0.37
C LEU A 50 -7.43 -24.01 0.14
N LEU A 51 -7.55 -23.96 1.46
CA LEU A 51 -8.82 -23.92 2.17
C LEU A 51 -8.86 -22.69 3.07
N GLU A 52 -9.87 -21.87 2.88
CA GLU A 52 -10.15 -20.77 3.79
C GLU A 52 -10.65 -21.35 5.11
N MET A 53 -10.02 -20.98 6.22
CA MET A 53 -10.51 -21.37 7.55
C MET A 53 -11.75 -20.57 7.88
N THR A 54 -12.90 -21.22 7.77
CA THR A 54 -14.19 -20.71 8.23
C THR A 54 -14.48 -21.20 9.64
N GLU A 55 -15.65 -20.83 10.17
CA GLU A 55 -16.12 -21.30 11.47
C GLU A 55 -16.00 -22.83 11.58
N SER A 56 -15.16 -23.25 12.51
CA SER A 56 -14.85 -24.64 12.77
C SER A 56 -15.39 -25.03 14.14
N ARG A 57 -15.89 -26.26 14.27
CA ARG A 57 -16.32 -26.82 15.55
C ARG A 57 -15.22 -27.75 16.07
N ALA A 58 -14.79 -27.52 17.30
CA ALA A 58 -13.95 -28.48 18.01
C ALA A 58 -14.84 -29.54 18.66
N GLU A 59 -14.39 -30.80 18.63
CA GLU A 59 -14.99 -31.89 19.38
C GLU A 59 -14.08 -32.25 20.55
N GLU A 60 -14.67 -32.39 21.75
CA GLU A 60 -13.92 -32.75 22.95
C GLU A 60 -13.41 -34.19 22.84
N THR A 61 -12.10 -34.36 22.94
CA THR A 61 -11.45 -35.68 22.94
C THR A 61 -10.78 -35.91 24.30
N ALA A 62 -11.06 -37.05 24.94
CA ALA A 62 -10.66 -37.36 26.31
C ALA A 62 -9.15 -37.72 26.48
N ARG A 63 -8.31 -37.47 25.48
CA ARG A 63 -6.88 -37.79 25.51
C ARG A 63 -6.08 -36.56 25.15
N ILE A 64 -5.61 -35.84 26.17
CA ILE A 64 -4.49 -34.92 26.01
C ILE A 64 -3.24 -35.79 26.01
N THR A 65 -2.66 -36.05 24.84
CA THR A 65 -1.39 -36.80 24.75
C THR A 65 -0.22 -35.81 24.89
N CYS A 66 0.93 -36.28 25.39
CA CYS A 66 2.15 -35.45 25.45
C CYS A 66 2.58 -34.91 24.06
N GLU A 67 2.14 -35.56 22.98
CA GLU A 67 2.35 -35.10 21.60
C GLU A 67 1.59 -33.80 21.29
N GLU A 68 0.50 -33.52 21.99
CA GLU A 68 -0.32 -32.33 21.81
C GLU A 68 0.31 -31.10 22.47
N GLU A 69 0.96 -31.29 23.62
CA GLU A 69 1.78 -30.28 24.30
C GLU A 69 3.07 -29.98 23.51
N GLU A 70 3.70 -31.00 22.91
CA GLU A 70 4.78 -30.81 21.93
C GLU A 70 4.30 -30.16 20.62
N ARG A 71 3.04 -30.35 20.19
CA ARG A 71 2.50 -29.66 19.00
C ARG A 71 2.38 -28.15 19.22
N ILE A 72 1.99 -27.72 20.41
CA ILE A 72 1.92 -26.30 20.77
C ILE A 72 3.32 -25.67 20.74
N SER A 73 4.37 -26.43 21.11
CA SER A 73 5.76 -25.93 21.13
C SER A 73 6.41 -25.82 19.75
N ARG A 74 5.93 -26.59 18.76
CA ARG A 74 6.56 -26.70 17.42
C ARG A 74 6.16 -25.60 16.43
N GLY A 75 5.00 -24.96 16.63
CA GLY A 75 4.53 -23.82 15.84
C GLY A 75 4.25 -24.09 14.36
N TYR A 76 3.63 -23.11 13.69
CA TYR A 76 3.27 -23.17 12.27
C TYR A 76 4.20 -22.31 11.41
N ASP A 77 4.42 -22.77 10.18
CA ASP A 77 4.96 -21.94 9.12
C ASP A 77 3.84 -21.06 8.54
N ILE A 78 3.90 -19.77 8.85
CA ILE A 78 2.85 -18.80 8.48
C ILE A 78 3.54 -17.69 7.70
N GLU A 79 3.02 -17.42 6.52
CA GLU A 79 3.41 -16.28 5.67
C GLU A 79 2.25 -15.30 5.54
N SER A 80 2.60 -14.02 5.49
CA SER A 80 1.63 -12.93 5.34
C SER A 80 1.66 -12.40 3.91
N PHE A 81 0.48 -12.13 3.38
CA PHE A 81 0.26 -11.48 2.09
C PHE A 81 -0.84 -10.44 2.23
N PHE A 82 -1.09 -9.68 1.18
CA PHE A 82 -2.24 -8.79 1.11
C PHE A 82 -2.93 -8.84 -0.26
N HIS A 83 -4.19 -8.43 -0.29
CA HIS A 83 -5.02 -8.37 -1.49
C HIS A 83 -5.87 -7.10 -1.47
N VAL A 84 -6.16 -6.55 -2.65
CA VAL A 84 -7.11 -5.43 -2.81
C VAL A 84 -8.37 -5.97 -3.48
N ASP A 85 -9.45 -6.03 -2.70
CA ASP A 85 -10.75 -6.53 -3.14
C ASP A 85 -11.26 -5.71 -4.34
N GLY A 86 -11.85 -6.38 -5.34
CA GLY A 86 -12.40 -5.75 -6.55
C GLY A 86 -11.36 -5.19 -7.53
N GLY A 87 -10.08 -5.15 -7.15
CA GLY A 87 -9.01 -4.61 -7.99
C GLY A 87 -9.17 -3.13 -8.34
N ASP A 88 -9.84 -2.38 -7.47
CA ASP A 88 -9.95 -0.92 -7.57
C ASP A 88 -8.78 -0.27 -6.83
N PHE A 89 -7.74 0.06 -7.59
CA PHE A 89 -6.53 0.71 -7.07
C PHE A 89 -6.66 2.24 -7.04
N ALA A 90 -7.82 2.82 -7.43
CA ALA A 90 -7.99 4.26 -7.52
C ALA A 90 -7.89 4.96 -6.15
N ASN A 91 -8.24 4.26 -5.07
CA ASN A 91 -8.21 4.79 -3.71
C ASN A 91 -6.85 4.63 -3.01
N ILE A 92 -5.87 3.99 -3.66
CA ILE A 92 -4.52 3.82 -3.11
C ILE A 92 -3.78 5.14 -3.25
N ARG A 93 -3.27 5.65 -2.11
CA ARG A 93 -2.44 6.86 -2.12
C ARG A 93 -0.99 6.44 -2.30
N LEU A 94 -0.38 6.98 -3.34
CA LEU A 94 1.02 6.73 -3.68
C LEU A 94 1.85 7.94 -3.25
N ALA A 95 2.95 7.69 -2.56
CA ALA A 95 3.94 8.72 -2.29
C ALA A 95 5.36 8.18 -2.40
N ARG A 96 6.32 9.09 -2.51
CA ARG A 96 7.73 8.77 -2.67
C ARG A 96 8.57 9.58 -1.71
N ALA A 97 9.42 8.92 -0.94
CA ALA A 97 10.42 9.61 -0.13
C ALA A 97 11.67 9.84 -0.99
N ARG A 98 12.10 11.10 -1.10
CA ARG A 98 13.26 11.49 -1.93
C ARG A 98 14.20 12.42 -1.17
N THR A 99 15.49 12.31 -1.44
CA THR A 99 16.49 13.27 -0.99
C THR A 99 17.22 13.81 -2.21
N GLY A 100 16.93 15.07 -2.57
CA GLY A 100 17.35 15.64 -3.86
C GLY A 100 16.85 14.79 -5.03
N ASN A 101 17.75 14.33 -5.89
CA ASN A 101 17.39 13.49 -7.04
C ASN A 101 17.26 12.00 -6.69
N SER A 102 17.72 11.57 -5.51
CA SER A 102 17.72 10.17 -5.11
C SER A 102 16.37 9.76 -4.52
N HIS A 103 15.80 8.71 -5.08
CA HIS A 103 14.55 8.10 -4.64
C HIS A 103 14.83 7.00 -3.63
N LEU A 104 14.24 7.07 -2.43
CA LEU A 104 14.59 6.21 -1.29
C LEU A 104 13.51 5.16 -0.99
N LEU A 105 12.24 5.55 -0.97
CA LEU A 105 11.10 4.67 -0.67
C LEU A 105 9.94 4.91 -1.63
N ASN A 106 9.28 3.85 -2.09
CA ASN A 106 7.89 3.95 -2.52
C ASN A 106 6.96 3.64 -1.35
N LEU A 107 5.97 4.50 -1.14
CA LEU A 107 4.94 4.37 -0.12
C LEU A 107 3.59 4.20 -0.80
N ARG A 108 2.81 3.20 -0.39
CA ARG A 108 1.45 3.00 -0.88
C ARG A 108 0.52 2.76 0.31
N PHE A 109 -0.33 3.73 0.59
CA PHE A 109 -1.40 3.56 1.57
C PHE A 109 -2.59 2.91 0.89
N ILE A 110 -3.01 1.76 1.43
CA ILE A 110 -4.03 0.89 0.90
C ILE A 110 -5.18 0.85 1.92
N PRO A 111 -6.27 1.60 1.69
CA PRO A 111 -7.42 1.52 2.57
C PRO A 111 -8.11 0.16 2.44
N ALA A 112 -8.55 -0.40 3.57
CA ALA A 112 -9.25 -1.69 3.62
C ALA A 112 -8.55 -2.82 2.84
N ALA A 113 -7.23 -2.95 2.99
CA ALA A 113 -6.46 -4.06 2.45
C ALA A 113 -6.89 -5.38 3.12
N ARG A 114 -7.08 -6.43 2.32
CA ARG A 114 -7.31 -7.78 2.82
C ARG A 114 -5.96 -8.41 3.15
N LEU A 115 -5.62 -8.47 4.43
CA LEU A 115 -4.44 -9.15 4.92
C LEU A 115 -4.72 -10.65 4.94
N VAL A 116 -3.83 -11.44 4.37
CA VAL A 116 -3.97 -12.89 4.22
C VAL A 116 -2.86 -13.57 5.02
N SER A 117 -3.24 -14.45 5.95
CA SER A 117 -2.30 -15.30 6.68
C SER A 117 -2.38 -16.71 6.14
N LEU A 118 -1.34 -17.16 5.43
CA LEU A 118 -1.24 -18.49 4.85
C LEU A 118 -0.45 -19.41 5.79
N ASN A 119 -1.12 -20.42 6.34
CA ASN A 119 -0.49 -21.50 7.08
C ASN A 119 -0.06 -22.61 6.12
N LYS A 120 1.26 -22.73 5.93
CA LYS A 120 1.91 -23.71 5.06
C LYS A 120 2.13 -25.06 5.73
N GLY A 121 1.78 -25.22 7.00
CA GLY A 121 1.94 -26.46 7.75
C GLY A 121 2.82 -26.31 9.00
N TRP A 122 3.32 -27.44 9.50
CA TRP A 122 4.22 -27.47 10.64
C TRP A 122 5.63 -27.05 10.26
N ARG A 123 6.28 -26.19 11.05
CA ARG A 123 7.61 -25.64 10.75
C ARG A 123 8.71 -26.70 10.54
N PHE A 124 8.60 -27.85 11.22
CA PHE A 124 9.59 -28.93 11.16
C PHE A 124 9.32 -29.95 10.04
N GLN A 125 8.13 -29.93 9.42
CA GLN A 125 7.80 -30.86 8.36
C GLN A 125 8.25 -30.31 7.01
N LYS A 126 8.94 -31.16 6.23
CA LYS A 126 9.37 -30.79 4.87
C LYS A 126 8.22 -30.75 3.86
N ASN A 127 7.16 -31.52 4.11
CA ASN A 127 5.99 -31.60 3.26
C ASN A 127 4.95 -30.61 3.80
N GLY A 128 4.83 -29.44 3.18
CA GLY A 128 3.88 -28.42 3.59
C GLY A 128 2.41 -28.84 3.38
N GLY A 129 1.54 -28.35 4.24
CA GLY A 129 0.10 -28.62 4.28
C GLY A 129 -0.31 -29.65 5.33
N PHE A 130 -1.62 -29.78 5.52
CA PHE A 130 -2.24 -30.67 6.48
C PHE A 130 -2.97 -31.79 5.74
N PRO A 131 -2.73 -33.07 6.08
CA PRO A 131 -3.43 -34.19 5.47
C PRO A 131 -4.94 -34.11 5.69
N MET A 132 -5.72 -34.17 4.61
CA MET A 132 -7.18 -34.14 4.64
C MET A 132 -7.77 -35.13 3.66
N GLY A 133 -8.81 -35.85 4.08
CA GLY A 133 -9.64 -36.67 3.22
C GLY A 133 -10.55 -35.81 2.34
N MET A 134 -10.43 -35.93 1.02
CA MET A 134 -11.12 -35.06 0.06
C MET A 134 -12.62 -35.33 -0.07
N THR A 135 -13.09 -36.49 0.41
CA THR A 135 -14.51 -36.89 0.32
C THR A 135 -15.21 -36.71 1.67
N SER A 136 -14.54 -37.07 2.76
CA SER A 136 -15.03 -37.01 4.14
C SER A 136 -14.85 -35.65 4.79
N GLY A 137 -13.79 -34.91 4.43
CA GLY A 137 -13.39 -33.67 5.11
C GLY A 137 -12.65 -33.87 6.41
N ASN A 138 -12.26 -35.10 6.74
CA ASN A 138 -11.60 -35.39 7.99
C ASN A 138 -10.13 -35.00 7.92
N TRP A 139 -9.62 -34.42 9.01
CA TRP A 139 -8.21 -34.12 9.20
C TRP A 139 -7.47 -35.37 9.67
N HIS A 140 -6.26 -35.60 9.14
CA HIS A 140 -5.42 -36.72 9.53
C HIS A 140 -4.08 -36.24 10.10
N SER A 141 -3.51 -37.02 11.02
CA SER A 141 -2.21 -36.71 11.64
C SER A 141 -1.03 -36.86 10.69
N SER A 142 -1.15 -37.76 9.71
CA SER A 142 -0.16 -38.01 8.66
C SER A 142 -0.87 -38.42 7.37
N MET A 143 -0.16 -38.32 6.24
CA MET A 143 -0.65 -38.93 4.99
C MET A 143 -0.75 -40.45 5.18
N PRO A 144 -1.88 -41.08 4.81
CA PRO A 144 -1.97 -42.54 4.79
C PRO A 144 -1.06 -43.12 3.70
N ASP A 145 -0.66 -44.38 3.89
CA ASP A 145 0.14 -45.09 2.89
C ASP A 145 -0.63 -45.24 1.57
N PRO A 146 0.06 -45.22 0.40
CA PRO A 146 -0.60 -45.36 -0.88
C PRO A 146 -1.26 -46.74 -0.99
N ASP A 147 -2.59 -46.77 -1.02
CA ASP A 147 -3.39 -47.98 -1.21
C ASP A 147 -4.20 -47.86 -2.52
N PRO A 148 -3.96 -48.73 -3.53
CA PRO A 148 -4.71 -48.70 -4.78
C PRO A 148 -6.20 -49.03 -4.62
N ASP A 149 -6.61 -49.64 -3.51
CA ASP A 149 -8.02 -49.91 -3.16
C ASP A 149 -8.61 -48.84 -2.21
N ALA A 150 -7.88 -47.74 -1.96
CA ALA A 150 -8.34 -46.66 -1.10
C ALA A 150 -9.68 -46.09 -1.59
N ARG A 151 -10.66 -46.06 -0.70
CA ARG A 151 -12.01 -45.50 -0.97
C ARG A 151 -12.04 -43.97 -0.99
N GLU A 152 -10.96 -43.33 -0.55
CA GLU A 152 -10.88 -41.88 -0.39
C GLU A 152 -9.50 -41.34 -0.80
N GLU A 153 -9.52 -40.28 -1.61
CA GLU A 153 -8.32 -39.53 -1.96
C GLU A 153 -7.93 -38.59 -0.80
N HIS A 154 -6.64 -38.55 -0.46
CA HIS A 154 -6.10 -37.67 0.57
C HIS A 154 -5.15 -36.66 -0.07
N ARG A 155 -5.19 -35.41 0.39
CA ARG A 155 -4.28 -34.34 -0.07
C ARG A 155 -3.74 -33.52 1.08
N LEU A 156 -2.59 -32.90 0.85
CA LEU A 156 -2.04 -31.88 1.75
C LEU A 156 -2.68 -30.54 1.45
N VAL A 157 -3.51 -30.07 2.38
CA VAL A 157 -4.28 -28.82 2.27
C VAL A 157 -3.58 -27.73 3.05
N LYS A 158 -3.39 -26.55 2.45
CA LYS A 158 -2.91 -25.36 3.15
C LYS A 158 -4.10 -24.53 3.62
N LEU A 159 -3.98 -23.97 4.81
CA LEU A 159 -5.03 -23.19 5.44
C LEU A 159 -4.72 -21.70 5.31
N TRP A 160 -5.72 -20.87 5.06
CA TRP A 160 -5.54 -19.43 5.13
C TRP A 160 -6.69 -18.74 5.83
N THR A 161 -6.40 -17.59 6.44
CA THR A 161 -7.38 -16.67 7.01
C THR A 161 -7.17 -15.29 6.43
N SER A 162 -8.18 -14.42 6.52
CA SER A 162 -7.99 -13.01 6.22
C SER A 162 -8.75 -12.08 7.16
N ASN A 163 -8.25 -10.86 7.23
CA ASN A 163 -8.90 -9.73 7.88
C ASN A 163 -8.73 -8.48 7.02
N LEU A 164 -9.65 -7.53 7.15
CA LEU A 164 -9.56 -6.22 6.50
C LEU A 164 -8.92 -5.23 7.46
N ALA A 165 -7.96 -4.46 6.98
CA ALA A 165 -7.28 -3.42 7.74
C ALA A 165 -6.72 -2.36 6.79
N ASP A 166 -6.57 -1.13 7.28
CA ASP A 166 -5.79 -0.13 6.57
C ASP A 166 -4.31 -0.53 6.63
N ALA A 167 -3.62 -0.47 5.48
CA ALA A 167 -2.25 -0.91 5.36
C ALA A 167 -1.37 0.12 4.66
N LEU A 168 -0.10 0.13 5.01
CA LEU A 168 0.96 0.90 4.37
C LEU A 168 2.01 -0.08 3.85
N TYR A 169 2.11 -0.13 2.53
CA TYR A 169 3.15 -0.86 1.82
C TYR A 169 4.34 0.07 1.59
N ILE A 170 5.49 -0.29 2.14
CA ILE A 170 6.75 0.45 2.00
C ILE A 170 7.72 -0.44 1.24
N GLU A 171 8.22 0.09 0.13
CA GLU A 171 9.21 -0.55 -0.73
C GLU A 171 10.53 0.23 -0.64
N PRO A 172 11.52 -0.31 0.09
CA PRO A 172 12.88 0.21 0.09
C PRO A 172 13.52 0.09 -1.29
N ILE A 173 14.13 1.18 -1.74
CA ILE A 173 14.87 1.19 -3.02
C ILE A 173 16.36 1.07 -2.73
N GLU A 174 17.12 0.49 -3.66
CA GLU A 174 18.57 0.24 -3.55
C GLU A 174 19.36 1.46 -3.04
N ALA A 175 18.97 2.68 -3.43
CA ALA A 175 19.62 3.92 -2.98
C ALA A 175 19.56 4.15 -1.46
N LEU A 176 18.58 3.56 -0.76
CA LEU A 176 18.51 3.59 0.69
C LEU A 176 19.70 2.83 1.32
N GLY A 177 20.18 1.78 0.64
CA GLY A 177 21.37 1.02 1.01
C GLY A 177 21.15 0.04 2.16
N LEU A 178 19.98 -0.62 2.19
CA LEU A 178 19.65 -1.65 3.17
C LEU A 178 19.78 -3.04 2.57
N ASP A 179 20.34 -3.96 3.35
CA ASP A 179 20.24 -5.39 3.12
C ASP A 179 18.93 -5.95 3.72
N PRO A 180 18.60 -7.25 3.55
CA PRO A 180 17.36 -7.83 4.06
C PRO A 180 17.17 -7.67 5.57
N ASP A 181 18.25 -7.77 6.36
CA ASP A 181 18.18 -7.65 7.82
C ASP A 181 18.04 -6.19 8.25
N GLY A 182 18.62 -5.26 7.50
CA GLY A 182 18.40 -3.83 7.61
C GLY A 182 16.95 -3.44 7.32
N VAL A 183 16.31 -4.02 6.30
CA VAL A 183 14.88 -3.77 6.03
C VAL A 183 14.01 -4.28 7.18
N VAL A 184 14.27 -5.48 7.70
CA VAL A 184 13.54 -6.04 8.85
C VAL A 184 13.80 -5.26 10.13
N THR A 185 15.00 -4.73 10.31
CA THR A 185 15.30 -3.82 11.42
C THR A 185 14.51 -2.52 11.26
N LEU A 186 14.48 -1.93 10.06
CA LEU A 186 13.74 -0.70 9.76
C LEU A 186 12.25 -0.89 10.00
N GLN A 187 11.70 -2.03 9.59
CA GLN A 187 10.33 -2.45 9.86
C GLN A 187 9.96 -2.31 11.34
N HIS A 188 10.76 -2.91 12.22
CA HIS A 188 10.51 -2.88 13.66
C HIS A 188 10.77 -1.50 14.27
N ALA A 189 11.77 -0.76 13.76
CA ALA A 189 12.02 0.61 14.19
C ALA A 189 10.83 1.53 13.86
N LEU A 190 10.27 1.43 12.65
CA LEU A 190 9.09 2.19 12.24
C LEU A 190 7.85 1.82 13.07
N LYS A 191 7.63 0.52 13.32
CA LYS A 191 6.54 0.07 14.20
C LYS A 191 6.64 0.71 15.60
N ARG A 192 7.80 0.61 16.25
CA ARG A 192 8.05 1.17 17.59
C ARG A 192 7.94 2.69 17.62
N ALA A 193 8.39 3.35 16.55
CA ALA A 193 8.26 4.79 16.39
C ALA A 193 6.80 5.24 16.31
N ILE A 194 5.98 4.54 15.52
CA ILE A 194 4.54 4.82 15.41
C ILE A 194 3.85 4.60 16.76
N GLU A 195 4.14 3.51 17.45
CA GLU A 195 3.62 3.22 18.80
C GLU A 195 3.92 4.35 19.78
N SER A 196 5.16 4.85 19.78
CA SER A 196 5.58 5.94 20.66
C SER A 196 4.95 7.29 20.29
N GLU A 197 4.97 7.65 19.00
CA GLU A 197 4.51 8.97 18.53
C GLU A 197 2.99 9.12 18.67
N PHE A 198 2.23 8.09 18.34
CA PHE A 198 0.76 8.10 18.40
C PHE A 198 0.19 7.54 19.70
N ARG A 199 1.04 7.03 20.60
CA ARG A 199 0.65 6.42 21.88
C ARG A 199 -0.36 5.29 21.72
N VAL A 200 -0.14 4.45 20.72
CA VAL A 200 -0.95 3.26 20.44
C VAL A 200 -0.31 2.03 21.08
N GLU A 201 -1.14 1.07 21.45
CA GLU A 201 -0.70 -0.18 22.04
C GLU A 201 0.01 -1.05 20.99
N PRO A 202 1.00 -1.88 21.38
CA PRO A 202 1.74 -2.71 20.42
C PRO A 202 0.89 -3.69 19.62
N SER A 203 -0.31 -4.01 20.09
CA SER A 203 -1.30 -4.86 19.41
C SER A 203 -2.15 -4.11 18.38
N GLU A 204 -2.17 -2.78 18.40
CA GLU A 204 -2.97 -1.95 17.48
C GLU A 204 -2.27 -1.69 16.15
N ILE A 205 -0.95 -1.88 16.08
CA ILE A 205 -0.16 -1.81 14.85
C ILE A 205 0.54 -3.15 14.62
N GLY A 206 0.27 -3.75 13.47
CA GLY A 206 0.95 -4.94 13.00
C GLY A 206 2.00 -4.62 11.95
N VAL A 207 2.97 -5.53 11.81
CA VAL A 207 3.98 -5.42 10.77
C VAL A 207 4.42 -6.78 10.26
N SER A 208 4.72 -6.86 8.96
CA SER A 208 5.24 -8.07 8.33
C SER A 208 6.15 -7.74 7.15
N ALA A 209 7.21 -8.53 6.99
CA ALA A 209 8.07 -8.48 5.82
C ALA A 209 7.45 -9.37 4.74
N ILE A 210 7.23 -8.80 3.57
CA ILE A 210 6.50 -9.46 2.48
C ILE A 210 7.26 -9.35 1.15
N GLY A 211 6.98 -10.24 0.22
CA GLY A 211 7.65 -10.25 -1.09
C GLY A 211 8.90 -11.12 -1.10
N ASP A 212 9.91 -10.72 -1.87
CA ASP A 212 11.17 -11.45 -2.00
C ASP A 212 11.98 -11.41 -0.68
N PRO A 213 12.34 -12.55 -0.07
CA PRO A 213 13.22 -12.57 1.10
C PRO A 213 14.60 -11.93 0.88
N ALA A 214 15.10 -11.86 -0.36
CA ALA A 214 16.36 -11.21 -0.71
C ALA A 214 16.26 -9.67 -0.82
N CYS A 215 15.06 -9.16 -1.04
CA CYS A 215 14.74 -7.73 -1.14
C CYS A 215 13.34 -7.48 -0.53
N PRO A 216 13.17 -7.67 0.80
CA PRO A 216 11.83 -7.67 1.38
C PRO A 216 11.20 -6.29 1.33
N ASN A 217 9.88 -6.26 1.20
CA ASN A 217 9.06 -5.07 1.38
C ASN A 217 8.43 -5.08 2.77
N ILE A 218 8.04 -3.92 3.27
CA ILE A 218 7.44 -3.78 4.60
C ILE A 218 5.94 -3.54 4.45
N LEU A 219 5.14 -4.36 5.12
CA LEU A 219 3.70 -4.15 5.28
C LEU A 219 3.40 -3.77 6.72
N LEU A 220 3.09 -2.49 6.95
CA LEU A 220 2.51 -2.00 8.20
C LEU A 220 0.98 -2.01 8.07
N TYR A 221 0.27 -2.36 9.13
CA TYR A 221 -1.19 -2.34 9.10
C TYR A 221 -1.79 -2.02 10.46
N GLU A 222 -2.96 -1.38 10.45
CA GLU A 222 -3.72 -1.06 11.65
C GLU A 222 -4.51 -2.31 12.08
N ALA A 223 -4.10 -2.92 13.19
CA ALA A 223 -4.69 -4.15 13.72
C ALA A 223 -5.83 -3.88 14.73
N ALA A 224 -6.13 -2.60 14.99
CA ALA A 224 -7.25 -2.18 15.81
C ALA A 224 -8.61 -2.41 15.11
N GLU A 225 -9.69 -2.44 15.91
CA GLU A 225 -11.04 -2.47 15.36
C GLU A 225 -11.40 -1.08 14.81
N GLY A 226 -11.38 -0.95 13.49
CA GLY A 226 -11.54 0.32 12.79
C GLY A 226 -10.21 0.98 12.42
N SER A 227 -10.29 2.09 11.69
CA SER A 227 -9.12 2.85 11.24
C SER A 227 -8.68 3.83 12.32
N LEU A 228 -7.39 3.83 12.65
CA LEU A 228 -6.71 4.83 13.47
C LEU A 228 -6.33 6.05 12.62
N GLY A 229 -6.27 5.90 11.30
CA GLY A 229 -5.89 6.96 10.37
C GLY A 229 -4.42 7.38 10.50
N ILE A 230 -3.58 6.55 11.12
CA ILE A 230 -2.17 6.83 11.36
C ILE A 230 -1.38 6.63 10.07
N LEU A 231 -1.66 5.53 9.37
CA LEU A 231 -0.91 5.15 8.17
C LEU A 231 -1.18 6.06 6.97
N SER A 232 -2.38 6.66 6.90
CA SER A 232 -2.67 7.67 5.88
C SER A 232 -1.92 8.98 6.14
N GLN A 233 -1.87 9.44 7.40
CA GLN A 233 -1.09 10.61 7.79
C GLN A 233 0.41 10.44 7.54
N PHE A 234 0.94 9.21 7.67
CA PHE A 234 2.33 8.89 7.33
C PHE A 234 2.68 9.24 5.86
N VAL A 235 1.72 9.05 4.95
CA VAL A 235 1.88 9.27 3.51
C VAL A 235 1.52 10.70 3.11
N ASP A 236 0.52 11.29 3.75
CA ASP A 236 -0.04 12.58 3.35
C ASP A 236 0.63 13.80 4.00
N ASP A 237 1.27 13.65 5.16
CA ASP A 237 1.90 14.76 5.89
C ASP A 237 3.40 14.54 6.10
N LEU A 238 4.21 15.38 5.44
CA LEU A 238 5.66 15.41 5.58
C LEU A 238 6.10 15.63 7.04
N ASN A 239 5.37 16.42 7.83
CA ASN A 239 5.74 16.63 9.22
C ASN A 239 5.55 15.34 10.02
N THR A 240 4.44 14.64 9.82
CA THR A 240 4.18 13.34 10.44
C THR A 240 5.22 12.31 10.04
N PHE A 241 5.54 12.20 8.74
CA PHE A 241 6.64 11.36 8.26
C PHE A 241 7.94 11.65 9.02
N ARG A 242 8.37 12.91 9.09
CA ARG A 242 9.59 13.33 9.79
C ARG A 242 9.56 13.03 11.29
N ARG A 243 8.43 13.25 11.97
CA ARG A 243 8.29 12.92 13.39
C ARG A 243 8.50 11.43 13.63
N ILE A 244 7.93 10.58 12.78
CA ILE A 244 8.07 9.12 12.91
C ILE A 244 9.49 8.66 12.61
N ILE A 245 10.15 9.20 11.58
CA ILE A 245 11.57 8.90 11.32
C ILE A 245 12.46 9.33 12.49
N ASN A 246 12.21 10.51 13.08
CA ASN A 246 12.96 10.98 14.25
C ASN A 246 12.69 10.12 15.48
N ALA A 247 11.43 9.72 15.71
CA ALA A 247 11.09 8.77 16.76
C ALA A 247 11.79 7.41 16.55
N ALA A 248 11.90 6.92 15.31
CA ALA A 248 12.65 5.69 15.01
C ALA A 248 14.13 5.83 15.36
N LYS A 249 14.76 6.98 15.09
CA LYS A 249 16.14 7.27 15.52
C LYS A 249 16.28 7.28 17.05
N GLN A 250 15.31 7.88 17.75
CA GLN A 250 15.29 7.94 19.22
C GLN A 250 15.15 6.55 19.83
N VAL A 251 14.23 5.72 19.30
CA VAL A 251 14.07 4.31 19.69
C VAL A 251 15.39 3.56 19.52
N CYS A 252 16.11 3.81 18.42
CA CYS A 252 17.40 3.15 18.19
C CYS A 252 18.53 3.63 19.10
N ARG A 253 18.38 4.74 19.85
CA ARG A 253 19.35 5.22 20.86
C ARG A 253 20.80 5.32 20.36
N PHE A 254 21.02 5.80 19.14
CA PHE A 254 22.36 5.81 18.50
C PHE A 254 23.42 6.62 19.27
N GLU A 255 22.99 7.61 20.04
CA GLU A 255 23.86 8.51 20.82
C GLU A 255 24.30 7.91 22.16
N ASP A 256 23.68 6.82 22.61
CA ASP A 256 24.06 6.14 23.83
C ASP A 256 25.32 5.30 23.61
N GLU A 257 26.48 5.87 23.98
CA GLU A 257 27.77 5.23 23.81
C GLU A 257 27.97 4.00 24.73
N GLU A 258 27.28 3.93 25.86
CA GLU A 258 27.38 2.79 26.80
C GLU A 258 26.56 1.59 26.30
N TYR A 259 25.51 1.85 25.54
CA TYR A 259 24.69 0.81 24.95
C TYR A 259 25.35 0.17 23.71
N LYS A 260 25.87 -1.05 23.84
CA LYS A 260 26.57 -1.76 22.74
C LYS A 260 25.80 -2.90 22.09
N ALA A 261 24.61 -3.24 22.59
CA ALA A 261 23.83 -4.34 22.02
C ALA A 261 23.25 -3.95 20.64
N PRO A 262 23.06 -4.93 19.73
CA PRO A 262 22.44 -4.68 18.43
C PRO A 262 20.95 -4.29 18.57
N ALA A 263 20.23 -4.92 19.50
CA ALA A 263 18.86 -4.59 19.86
C ALA A 263 18.51 -5.13 21.27
N SER A 264 17.46 -4.58 21.87
CA SER A 264 16.92 -4.93 23.19
C SER A 264 15.41 -4.70 23.25
N TYR A 265 14.80 -5.15 24.36
CA TYR A 265 13.37 -4.91 24.63
C TYR A 265 13.03 -3.45 24.92
N ASP A 266 14.04 -2.62 25.22
CA ASP A 266 13.87 -1.19 25.43
C ASP A 266 13.89 -0.41 24.10
N ASP A 267 14.24 -1.05 22.98
CA ASP A 267 14.27 -0.45 21.64
C ASP A 267 13.34 -1.15 20.63
N LEU A 268 13.86 -2.13 19.88
CA LEU A 268 13.31 -2.78 18.69
C LEU A 268 12.69 -4.15 19.01
N MET A 269 13.13 -4.80 20.09
CA MET A 269 12.58 -6.10 20.49
C MET A 269 11.26 -5.92 21.23
N SER A 270 10.38 -6.90 21.05
CA SER A 270 9.07 -6.96 21.69
C SER A 270 8.87 -8.33 22.34
N TYR A 271 8.13 -8.36 23.45
CA TYR A 271 7.68 -9.59 24.10
C TYR A 271 6.52 -10.26 23.36
N TYR A 272 5.94 -9.58 22.36
CA TYR A 272 4.94 -10.17 21.47
C TYR A 272 5.59 -11.16 20.48
N LYS A 273 4.77 -11.75 19.59
CA LYS A 273 5.21 -12.72 18.58
C LYS A 273 6.07 -12.04 17.50
N GLN A 274 7.34 -11.81 17.80
CA GLN A 274 8.35 -11.35 16.86
C GLN A 274 9.28 -12.53 16.55
N ARG A 275 9.45 -12.85 15.27
CA ARG A 275 10.26 -13.99 14.82
C ARG A 275 11.71 -13.59 14.51
N ASP A 276 11.91 -12.30 14.28
CA ASP A 276 13.14 -11.75 13.72
C ASP A 276 14.14 -11.26 14.78
N HIS A 277 13.97 -11.58 16.09
CA HIS A 277 14.86 -11.08 17.16
C HIS A 277 16.35 -11.26 16.86
N GLN A 278 16.73 -12.36 16.21
CA GLN A 278 18.13 -12.65 15.87
C GLN A 278 18.68 -11.83 14.70
N ARG A 279 17.81 -11.20 13.92
CA ARG A 279 18.14 -10.41 12.73
C ARG A 279 18.17 -8.90 13.00
N LEU A 280 17.68 -8.47 14.16
CA LEU A 280 17.59 -7.06 14.49
C LEU A 280 18.97 -6.52 14.90
N ASP A 281 19.41 -5.50 14.20
CA ASP A 281 20.56 -4.70 14.60
C ASP A 281 20.33 -3.23 14.23
N ARG A 282 20.16 -2.40 15.27
CA ARG A 282 19.90 -0.97 15.16
C ARG A 282 20.91 -0.26 14.25
N PHE A 283 22.17 -0.70 14.24
CA PHE A 283 23.22 -0.04 13.47
C PHE A 283 23.06 -0.23 11.96
N LEU A 284 22.37 -1.28 11.50
CA LEU A 284 22.12 -1.53 10.07
C LEU A 284 21.29 -0.43 9.40
N ILE A 285 20.49 0.30 10.18
CA ILE A 285 19.53 1.28 9.65
C ILE A 285 19.90 2.73 9.94
N ARG A 286 21.04 2.99 10.58
CA ARG A 286 21.45 4.36 10.97
C ARG A 286 21.51 5.28 9.76
N ASP A 287 22.30 4.90 8.75
CA ASP A 287 22.48 5.70 7.53
C ASP A 287 21.16 5.86 6.76
N ALA A 288 20.33 4.81 6.74
CA ALA A 288 19.02 4.86 6.12
C ALA A 288 18.09 5.86 6.82
N LEU A 289 18.02 5.83 8.15
CA LEU A 289 17.23 6.80 8.93
C LEU A 289 17.78 8.23 8.77
N ASP A 290 19.09 8.40 8.64
CA ASP A 290 19.70 9.70 8.35
C ASP A 290 19.30 10.26 6.99
N LYS A 291 19.34 9.43 5.93
CA LYS A 291 18.81 9.78 4.61
C LYS A 291 17.32 10.12 4.67
N LEU A 292 16.51 9.28 5.31
CA LEU A 292 15.06 9.48 5.44
C LEU A 292 14.71 10.74 6.25
N GLY A 293 15.52 11.10 7.25
CA GLY A 293 15.33 12.33 8.02
C GLY A 293 15.50 13.61 7.19
N LEU A 294 16.26 13.53 6.10
CA LEU A 294 16.45 14.61 5.12
C LEU A 294 15.50 14.48 3.91
N ALA A 295 14.62 13.48 3.90
CA ALA A 295 13.74 13.26 2.77
C ALA A 295 12.57 14.26 2.74
N GLU A 296 12.10 14.49 1.52
CA GLU A 296 10.82 15.10 1.20
C GLU A 296 9.86 14.00 0.73
N ILE A 297 8.57 14.24 0.90
CA ILE A 297 7.51 13.33 0.48
C ILE A 297 6.83 13.93 -0.73
N GLU A 298 6.94 13.24 -1.87
CA GLU A 298 6.24 13.58 -3.10
C GLU A 298 4.99 12.70 -3.21
N ILE A 299 3.80 13.28 -3.06
CA ILE A 299 2.52 12.60 -3.22
C ILE A 299 2.21 12.51 -4.72
N GLN A 300 2.06 11.29 -5.22
CA GLN A 300 1.72 11.07 -6.62
C GLN A 300 0.21 11.29 -6.81
N SER A 301 -0.12 12.40 -7.45
CA SER A 301 -1.50 12.82 -7.68
C SER A 301 -2.18 12.15 -8.87
N SER A 302 -1.41 11.54 -9.78
CA SER A 302 -1.91 10.84 -10.97
C SER A 302 -1.11 9.56 -11.22
N ALA A 303 -1.83 8.46 -11.43
CA ALA A 303 -1.23 7.16 -11.76
C ALA A 303 -0.65 7.10 -13.18
N ALA A 304 -0.99 8.06 -14.05
CA ALA A 304 -0.56 8.07 -15.45
C ALA A 304 0.90 8.51 -15.65
N PHE A 305 1.46 9.25 -14.67
CA PHE A 305 2.80 9.83 -14.77
C PHE A 305 3.74 9.15 -13.80
N ARG A 306 5.03 9.04 -14.18
CA ARG A 306 6.03 8.47 -13.29
C ARG A 306 6.24 9.39 -12.11
N ASP A 307 6.49 10.66 -12.30
CA ASP A 307 6.79 11.62 -11.23
C ASP A 307 6.17 12.99 -11.51
N TYR A 308 6.22 13.87 -10.50
CA TYR A 308 5.69 15.22 -10.60
C TYR A 308 6.34 16.05 -11.72
N GLU A 309 7.62 15.79 -12.01
CA GLU A 309 8.37 16.48 -13.06
C GLU A 309 7.93 16.07 -14.46
N GLU A 310 7.69 14.78 -14.68
CA GLU A 310 7.09 14.27 -15.91
C GLU A 310 5.66 14.79 -16.09
N HIS A 311 4.87 14.81 -15.02
CA HIS A 311 3.51 15.34 -15.07
C HIS A 311 3.51 16.81 -15.49
N TYR A 312 4.37 17.64 -14.88
CA TYR A 312 4.53 19.04 -15.26
C TYR A 312 4.96 19.23 -16.71
N ARG A 313 5.98 18.48 -17.17
CA ARG A 313 6.43 18.54 -18.57
C ARG A 313 5.35 18.09 -19.55
N HIS A 314 4.49 17.16 -19.18
CA HIS A 314 3.35 16.76 -19.98
C HIS A 314 2.30 17.87 -20.02
N MET A 315 1.93 18.46 -18.88
CA MET A 315 1.03 19.61 -18.84
C MET A 315 1.51 20.75 -19.75
N LEU A 316 2.80 21.10 -19.68
CA LEU A 316 3.39 22.15 -20.53
C LEU A 316 3.30 21.86 -22.05
N ARG A 317 3.24 20.60 -22.47
CA ARG A 317 3.12 20.22 -23.89
C ARG A 317 1.70 20.41 -24.41
N ASP A 318 0.71 20.27 -23.53
CA ASP A 318 -0.71 20.26 -23.88
C ASP A 318 -1.38 21.64 -23.67
N LEU A 319 -0.63 22.65 -23.19
CA LEU A 319 -1.10 24.05 -23.07
C LEU A 319 -1.36 24.68 -24.45
N ASP A 320 -2.24 25.68 -24.48
CA ASP A 320 -2.38 26.53 -25.67
C ASP A 320 -1.11 27.39 -25.82
N PRO A 321 -0.37 27.29 -26.94
CA PRO A 321 0.81 28.12 -27.18
C PRO A 321 0.55 29.63 -27.12
N ASN A 322 -0.70 30.06 -27.31
CA ASN A 322 -1.10 31.46 -27.33
C ASN A 322 -1.55 31.98 -25.96
N SER A 323 -1.68 31.11 -24.94
CA SER A 323 -2.20 31.47 -23.62
C SER A 323 -1.10 31.61 -22.58
N SER A 324 -0.66 32.85 -22.35
CA SER A 324 0.30 33.15 -21.26
C SER A 324 -0.31 32.92 -19.86
N THR A 325 -1.63 33.00 -19.73
CA THR A 325 -2.37 32.83 -18.48
C THR A 325 -2.31 31.38 -18.00
N GLU A 326 -2.62 30.42 -18.88
CA GLU A 326 -2.53 28.98 -18.59
C GLU A 326 -1.14 28.56 -18.11
N ARG A 327 -0.10 29.08 -18.78
CA ARG A 327 1.29 28.82 -18.39
C ARG A 327 1.61 29.40 -17.02
N THR A 328 1.17 30.63 -16.74
CA THR A 328 1.36 31.27 -15.43
C THR A 328 0.73 30.45 -14.32
N PHE A 329 -0.47 29.89 -14.56
CA PHE A 329 -1.16 29.03 -13.62
C PHE A 329 -0.36 27.75 -13.33
N ILE A 330 0.06 27.01 -14.35
CA ILE A 330 0.80 25.75 -14.20
C ILE A 330 2.19 25.97 -13.58
N ASP A 331 2.91 27.01 -14.02
CA ASP A 331 4.22 27.37 -13.47
C ASP A 331 4.09 27.73 -11.97
N TYR A 332 3.01 28.42 -11.57
CA TYR A 332 2.75 28.73 -10.16
C TYR A 332 2.48 27.47 -9.33
N LEU A 333 1.63 26.56 -9.81
CA LEU A 333 1.35 25.30 -9.11
C LEU A 333 2.63 24.48 -8.91
N TYR A 334 3.46 24.38 -9.96
CA TYR A 334 4.72 23.65 -9.92
C TYR A 334 5.72 24.27 -8.94
N GLN A 335 5.93 25.59 -9.01
CA GLN A 335 6.87 26.30 -8.13
C GLN A 335 6.48 26.21 -6.64
N ASN A 336 5.19 26.07 -6.34
CA ASN A 336 4.68 25.95 -4.98
C ASN A 336 4.43 24.49 -4.56
N GLY A 337 4.75 23.50 -5.40
CA GLY A 337 4.59 22.08 -5.09
C GLY A 337 3.13 21.65 -4.90
N LEU A 338 2.20 22.27 -5.63
CA LEU A 338 0.75 22.02 -5.53
C LEU A 338 0.30 20.95 -6.53
N ARG A 339 -0.81 20.28 -6.24
CA ARG A 339 -1.41 19.29 -7.15
C ARG A 339 -1.62 19.90 -8.54
N LEU A 340 -1.07 19.25 -9.57
CA LEU A 340 -1.29 19.61 -10.96
C LEU A 340 -2.61 19.02 -11.47
N PRO A 341 -3.24 19.64 -12.51
CA PRO A 341 -4.45 19.10 -13.13
C PRO A 341 -4.27 17.70 -13.69
N ASP A 342 -5.33 16.90 -13.74
CA ASP A 342 -5.26 15.55 -14.29
C ASP A 342 -5.28 15.53 -15.83
N ALA A 343 -5.82 16.59 -16.45
CA ALA A 343 -5.78 16.80 -17.90
C ALA A 343 -5.81 18.28 -18.25
N ALA A 344 -5.14 18.65 -19.34
CA ALA A 344 -5.27 19.95 -20.00
C ALA A 344 -6.23 19.84 -21.21
N GLN A 345 -6.93 20.93 -21.52
CA GLN A 345 -7.76 21.10 -22.72
C GLN A 345 -8.79 19.97 -22.96
N LYS A 346 -9.30 19.34 -21.91
CA LYS A 346 -10.25 18.23 -22.00
C LYS A 346 -11.63 18.73 -22.40
N ARG A 347 -12.21 18.15 -23.46
CA ARG A 347 -13.58 18.51 -23.89
C ARG A 347 -14.62 17.94 -22.93
N VAL A 348 -15.63 18.75 -22.64
CA VAL A 348 -16.73 18.36 -21.76
C VAL A 348 -17.72 17.48 -22.55
N PRO A 349 -18.03 16.25 -22.08
CA PRO A 349 -19.00 15.40 -22.75
C PRO A 349 -20.39 16.06 -22.84
N GLY A 350 -20.92 16.22 -24.06
CA GLY A 350 -22.28 16.75 -24.29
C GLY A 350 -22.43 18.27 -24.21
N ILE A 351 -21.37 19.02 -23.89
CA ILE A 351 -21.36 20.49 -23.90
C ILE A 351 -20.25 20.93 -24.84
N TYR A 352 -20.56 21.86 -25.76
CA TYR A 352 -19.54 22.44 -26.64
C TYR A 352 -18.72 23.50 -25.88
N CYS A 353 -17.87 23.00 -24.97
CA CYS A 353 -16.97 23.77 -24.13
C CYS A 353 -15.67 22.95 -23.93
N GLN A 354 -14.55 23.66 -23.91
CA GLN A 354 -13.22 23.10 -23.68
C GLN A 354 -12.54 23.96 -22.63
N PRO A 355 -12.72 23.63 -21.33
CA PRO A 355 -12.00 24.29 -20.24
C PRO A 355 -10.49 24.05 -20.34
N ASP A 356 -9.71 24.93 -19.72
CA ASP A 356 -8.25 24.90 -19.81
C ASP A 356 -7.68 23.70 -19.07
N PHE A 357 -8.21 23.41 -17.88
CA PHE A 357 -7.78 22.28 -17.07
C PHE A 357 -8.94 21.51 -16.46
N TYR A 358 -8.68 20.25 -16.14
CA TYR A 358 -9.62 19.34 -15.51
C TYR A 358 -8.97 18.65 -14.32
N TYR A 359 -9.70 18.61 -13.20
CA TYR A 359 -9.38 17.79 -12.04
C TYR A 359 -10.50 16.77 -11.82
N GLU A 360 -10.12 15.52 -11.58
CA GLU A 360 -11.04 14.47 -11.18
C GLU A 360 -11.66 14.75 -9.80
N PRO A 361 -12.93 14.35 -9.59
CA PRO A 361 -13.78 13.65 -10.57
C PRO A 361 -14.51 14.58 -11.55
N ARG A 362 -14.83 15.82 -11.19
CA ARG A 362 -15.75 16.69 -11.97
C ARG A 362 -15.47 18.18 -11.81
N ILE A 363 -14.21 18.57 -11.72
CA ILE A 363 -13.83 19.97 -11.51
C ILE A 363 -13.20 20.52 -12.79
N TRP A 364 -13.75 21.61 -13.31
CA TRP A 364 -13.29 22.28 -14.51
C TRP A 364 -12.71 23.64 -14.16
N VAL A 365 -11.51 23.92 -14.68
CA VAL A 365 -10.77 25.14 -14.40
C VAL A 365 -10.66 26.00 -15.66
N PHE A 366 -11.00 27.27 -15.50
CA PHE A 366 -10.88 28.31 -16.52
C PHE A 366 -9.84 29.36 -16.10
N CYS A 367 -8.89 29.66 -16.97
CA CYS A 367 -7.84 30.65 -16.85
C CYS A 367 -8.15 31.81 -17.80
N ASP A 368 -8.99 32.73 -17.37
CA ASP A 368 -9.49 33.82 -18.21
C ASP A 368 -8.39 34.85 -18.48
N GLY A 369 -7.84 34.81 -19.69
CA GLY A 369 -6.90 35.82 -20.21
C GLY A 369 -7.59 37.10 -20.74
N SER A 370 -6.80 38.03 -21.27
CA SER A 370 -7.31 39.32 -21.80
C SER A 370 -8.42 39.23 -22.87
N PRO A 371 -8.53 38.19 -23.72
CA PRO A 371 -9.65 38.07 -24.66
C PRO A 371 -11.04 37.94 -23.98
N HIS A 372 -11.08 37.45 -22.74
CA HIS A 372 -12.31 37.28 -21.96
C HIS A 372 -12.81 38.59 -21.33
N ASP A 373 -12.17 39.73 -21.60
CA ASP A 373 -12.67 41.06 -21.19
C ASP A 373 -13.81 41.58 -22.10
N GLN A 374 -14.04 40.95 -23.26
CA GLN A 374 -15.11 41.34 -24.19
C GLN A 374 -16.48 40.86 -23.69
N LYS A 375 -17.50 41.73 -23.74
CA LYS A 375 -18.85 41.44 -23.22
C LYS A 375 -19.48 40.18 -23.82
N ASP A 376 -19.39 40.03 -25.14
CA ASP A 376 -19.98 38.89 -25.85
C ASP A 376 -19.32 37.55 -25.46
N VAL A 377 -18.01 37.59 -25.16
CA VAL A 377 -17.24 36.43 -24.69
C VAL A 377 -17.63 36.10 -23.25
N ARG A 378 -17.74 37.10 -22.36
CA ARG A 378 -18.18 36.91 -20.97
C ARG A 378 -19.57 36.29 -20.87
N GLU A 379 -20.53 36.76 -21.66
CA GLU A 379 -21.88 36.20 -21.65
C GLU A 379 -21.89 34.75 -22.13
N ARG A 380 -21.07 34.41 -23.12
CA ARG A 380 -20.92 33.03 -23.60
C ARG A 380 -20.27 32.14 -22.54
N ASP A 381 -19.20 32.60 -21.91
CA ASP A 381 -18.47 31.83 -20.89
C ASP A 381 -19.35 31.59 -19.67
N GLU A 382 -20.10 32.60 -19.22
CA GLU A 382 -21.03 32.45 -18.10
C GLU A 382 -22.11 31.41 -18.40
N ASN A 383 -22.69 31.43 -19.61
CA ASN A 383 -23.66 30.41 -20.02
C ASN A 383 -23.05 29.00 -20.03
N GLN A 384 -21.81 28.84 -20.51
CA GLN A 384 -21.13 27.55 -20.50
C GLN A 384 -20.88 27.05 -19.06
N ARG A 385 -20.48 27.95 -18.16
CA ARG A 385 -20.23 27.63 -16.74
C ARG A 385 -21.52 27.23 -16.03
N GLN A 386 -22.62 27.95 -16.27
CA GLN A 386 -23.93 27.58 -15.72
C GLN A 386 -24.40 26.20 -16.21
N LEU A 387 -24.12 25.83 -17.46
CA LEU A 387 -24.42 24.48 -17.96
C LEU A 387 -23.63 23.40 -17.21
N LEU A 388 -22.34 23.64 -16.91
CA LEU A 388 -21.51 22.72 -16.12
C LEU A 388 -22.05 22.56 -14.70
N ILE A 389 -22.37 23.67 -14.03
CA ILE A 389 -22.93 23.68 -12.68
C ILE A 389 -24.29 22.95 -12.66
N THR A 390 -25.15 23.17 -13.65
CA THR A 390 -26.45 22.50 -13.78
C THR A 390 -26.30 20.99 -13.98
N ARG A 391 -25.22 20.54 -14.63
CA ARG A 391 -24.87 19.12 -14.76
C ARG A 391 -24.37 18.50 -13.45
N GLY A 392 -24.12 19.31 -12.43
CA GLY A 392 -23.54 18.89 -11.15
C GLY A 392 -22.03 18.74 -11.20
N ASP A 393 -21.36 19.42 -12.14
CA ASP A 393 -19.91 19.61 -12.09
C ASP A 393 -19.56 20.85 -11.27
N GLU A 394 -18.30 20.91 -10.83
CA GLU A 394 -17.74 22.07 -10.20
C GLU A 394 -16.92 22.90 -11.20
N VAL A 395 -17.02 24.22 -11.08
CA VAL A 395 -16.30 25.17 -11.92
C VAL A 395 -15.48 26.07 -11.02
N TRP A 396 -14.20 26.21 -11.34
CA TRP A 396 -13.33 27.21 -10.76
C TRP A 396 -12.74 28.07 -11.87
N SER A 397 -12.67 29.38 -11.64
CA SER A 397 -12.12 30.29 -12.63
C SER A 397 -11.20 31.30 -11.99
N TRP A 398 -10.12 31.61 -12.69
CA TRP A 398 -9.19 32.67 -12.33
C TRP A 398 -9.03 33.63 -13.49
N HIS A 399 -9.15 34.92 -13.19
CA HIS A 399 -8.93 35.99 -14.13
C HIS A 399 -7.50 36.53 -13.99
N TYR A 400 -6.80 36.77 -15.11
CA TYR A 400 -5.38 37.17 -15.11
C TYR A 400 -5.02 38.43 -14.29
N ARG A 401 -6.02 39.27 -13.95
CA ARG A 401 -5.84 40.48 -13.11
C ARG A 401 -5.97 40.22 -11.62
N ASP A 402 -6.52 39.06 -11.24
CA ASP A 402 -6.72 38.69 -9.84
C ASP A 402 -5.45 38.04 -9.29
N ASP A 403 -5.23 38.21 -7.98
CA ASP A 403 -4.13 37.55 -7.29
C ASP A 403 -4.32 36.03 -7.29
N LEU A 404 -3.52 35.35 -8.10
CA LEU A 404 -3.55 33.89 -8.25
C LEU A 404 -3.30 33.18 -6.92
N ALA A 405 -2.41 33.70 -6.07
CA ALA A 405 -2.10 33.08 -4.79
C ALA A 405 -3.31 33.11 -3.86
N ALA A 406 -4.01 34.24 -3.80
CA ALA A 406 -5.23 34.40 -3.02
C ALA A 406 -6.38 33.53 -3.56
N ALA A 407 -6.50 33.39 -4.89
CA ALA A 407 -7.52 32.55 -5.51
C ALA A 407 -7.31 31.05 -5.23
N ILE A 408 -6.05 30.59 -5.32
CA ILE A 408 -5.66 29.20 -5.01
C ILE A 408 -5.89 28.89 -3.52
N ALA A 409 -5.55 29.80 -2.61
CA ALA A 409 -5.70 29.61 -1.17
C ALA A 409 -7.16 29.42 -0.72
N GLN A 410 -8.15 29.83 -1.52
CA GLN A 410 -9.57 29.63 -1.24
C GLN A 410 -10.03 28.18 -1.46
N ARG A 411 -9.25 27.38 -2.22
CA ARG A 411 -9.59 25.99 -2.59
C ARG A 411 -8.46 25.01 -2.26
N PRO A 412 -8.10 24.85 -0.97
CA PRO A 412 -7.05 23.91 -0.55
C PRO A 412 -7.44 22.44 -0.77
N ASP A 413 -8.72 22.16 -0.99
CA ASP A 413 -9.25 20.86 -1.36
C ASP A 413 -8.85 20.43 -2.78
N ILE A 414 -8.75 21.38 -3.72
CA ILE A 414 -8.26 21.14 -5.09
C ILE A 414 -6.74 21.29 -5.12
N PHE A 415 -6.25 22.45 -4.69
CA PHE A 415 -4.86 22.87 -4.79
C PHE A 415 -4.08 22.49 -3.54
N ARG A 416 -4.13 21.19 -3.20
CA ARG A 416 -3.38 20.66 -2.06
C ARG A 416 -1.88 20.58 -2.36
N LYS A 417 -1.07 20.69 -1.32
CA LYS A 417 0.38 20.50 -1.41
C LYS A 417 0.71 19.02 -1.63
N VAL A 418 1.61 18.74 -2.58
CA VAL A 418 2.06 17.39 -2.95
C VAL A 418 3.57 17.22 -2.94
N ARG A 419 4.34 18.30 -2.74
CA ARG A 419 5.78 18.33 -2.50
C ARG A 419 6.13 19.18 -1.30
#